data_AF-A0A959FXE1-F1
#
_entry.id   AF-A0A959FXE1-F1
#
_cell.length_a   1.000
_cell.length_b   1.000
_cell.length_c   1.000
_cell.angle_alpha   90.00
_cell.angle_beta   90.00
_cell.angle_gamma   90.00
#
_symmetry.space_group_name_H-M   'P 1'
#
loop_
_entity.id
_entity.type
_entity.pdbx_description
1 polymer ?
#
loop_
_entity_poly.entity_id
_entity_poly.type
_entity_poly.pdbx_seq_one_letter_code
_entity_poly.pdbx_strand_id
1 'polypeptide(L)'
;MKNQPILALLLMTLIFSALSCSSPERYGGLALYTVRDDMKSSPKEVLQKVADLGYAYIEAAGYEDGKFYGMEPEAFKSYLNEVGLTPLSSHNSGI
;
A
#
# COMPACT_ATOMS: atom_id res chain seq x y z
N MET A 1 -46.96 -2.99 21.56
CA MET A 1 -46.62 -2.98 20.12
C MET A 1 -46.20 -1.60 19.57
N LYS A 2 -46.33 -0.47 20.30
CA LYS A 2 -46.02 0.88 19.77
C LYS A 2 -44.53 1.22 19.59
N ASN A 3 -43.61 0.45 20.18
CA ASN A 3 -42.18 0.81 20.22
C ASN A 3 -41.31 -0.01 19.24
N GLN A 4 -41.93 -0.91 18.46
CA GLN A 4 -41.26 -1.76 17.47
C GLN A 4 -40.44 -0.98 16.41
N PRO A 5 -40.92 0.15 15.84
CA PRO A 5 -40.11 0.89 14.86
C PRO A 5 -38.87 1.57 15.48
N ILE A 6 -38.93 1.96 16.76
CA ILE A 6 -37.80 2.59 17.47
C ILE A 6 -36.70 1.56 17.73
N LEU A 7 -37.09 0.34 18.13
CA LEU A 7 -36.15 -0.75 18.37
C LEU A 7 -35.48 -1.23 17.06
N ALA A 8 -36.22 -1.26 15.95
CA ALA A 8 -35.67 -1.57 14.64
C ALA A 8 -34.66 -0.50 14.17
N LEU A 9 -34.96 0.79 14.39
CA LEU A 9 -34.05 1.88 14.02
C LEU A 9 -32.76 1.91 14.84
N LEU A 10 -32.84 1.57 16.14
CA LEU A 10 -31.68 1.40 17.02
C LEU A 10 -30.82 0.19 16.60
N LEU A 11 -31.46 -0.91 16.19
CA LEU A 11 -30.72 -2.08 15.72
C LEU A 11 -30.02 -1.81 14.38
N MET A 12 -30.67 -1.07 13.47
CA MET A 12 -30.11 -0.72 12.16
C MET A 12 -28.91 0.22 12.27
N THR A 13 -28.92 1.16 13.22
CA THR A 13 -27.80 2.07 13.49
C THR A 13 -26.61 1.37 14.16
N LEU A 14 -26.87 0.41 15.05
CA LEU A 14 -25.83 -0.45 15.65
C LEU A 14 -25.13 -1.33 14.60
N ILE A 15 -25.90 -1.93 13.69
CA ILE A 15 -25.36 -2.72 12.59
C ILE A 15 -24.50 -1.85 11.66
N PHE A 16 -24.96 -0.64 11.32
CA PHE A 16 -24.21 0.27 10.44
C PHE A 16 -22.86 0.73 11.03
N SER A 17 -22.79 0.94 12.36
CA SER A 17 -21.51 1.22 13.04
C SER A 17 -20.57 0.01 13.04
N ALA A 18 -21.09 -1.21 13.24
CA ALA A 18 -20.27 -2.42 13.23
C ALA A 18 -19.71 -2.78 11.83
N LEU A 19 -20.34 -2.29 10.76
CA LEU A 19 -19.91 -2.44 9.37
C LEU A 19 -18.99 -1.31 8.88
N SER A 20 -18.72 -0.30 9.70
CA SER A 20 -17.77 0.77 9.35
C SER A 20 -16.34 0.26 9.51
N CYS A 21 -15.87 -0.44 8.49
CA CYS A 21 -14.45 -0.77 8.34
C CYS A 21 -13.70 0.53 8.00
N SER A 22 -12.98 1.10 8.97
CA SER A 22 -12.05 2.19 8.70
C SER A 22 -10.89 1.66 7.85
N SER A 23 -10.67 2.23 6.67
CA SER A 23 -9.45 1.95 5.91
C SER A 23 -8.23 2.29 6.78
N PRO A 24 -7.20 1.43 6.85
CA PRO A 24 -6.02 1.73 7.64
C PRO A 24 -5.45 3.09 7.21
N GLU A 25 -5.18 3.94 8.20
CA GLU A 25 -4.56 5.24 7.99
C GLU A 25 -3.19 5.00 7.35
N ARG A 26 -3.04 5.40 6.08
CA ARG A 26 -1.83 5.06 5.32
C ARG A 26 -0.72 6.05 5.69
N TYR A 27 0.42 5.52 6.13
CA TYR A 27 1.50 6.22 6.84
C TYR A 27 2.34 7.18 5.98
N GLY A 28 1.96 7.40 4.71
CA GLY A 28 2.69 8.25 3.77
C GLY A 28 3.61 7.46 2.83
N GLY A 29 4.74 8.07 2.42
CA GLY A 29 5.65 7.51 1.42
C GLY A 29 6.98 7.00 2.00
N LEU A 30 7.54 5.96 1.39
CA LEU A 30 8.88 5.44 1.69
C LEU A 30 9.82 5.57 0.50
N ALA A 31 10.97 6.21 0.69
CA ALA A 31 12.07 6.13 -0.27
C ALA A 31 12.78 4.78 -0.14
N LEU A 32 12.72 3.94 -1.18
CA LEU A 32 13.20 2.56 -1.13
C LEU A 32 14.73 2.45 -0.92
N TYR A 33 15.47 3.53 -1.19
CA TYR A 33 16.91 3.58 -0.87
C TYR A 33 17.21 3.41 0.64
N THR A 34 16.23 3.71 1.50
CA THR A 34 16.31 3.49 2.95
C THR A 34 16.50 2.01 3.30
N VAL A 35 15.91 1.12 2.50
CA VAL A 35 15.93 -0.34 2.65
C VAL A 35 16.65 -1.02 1.47
N ARG A 36 17.63 -0.33 0.86
CA ARG A 36 18.31 -0.74 -0.38
C ARG A 36 18.96 -2.12 -0.30
N ASP A 37 19.52 -2.49 0.85
CA ASP A 37 20.23 -3.75 1.03
C ASP A 37 19.23 -4.93 0.99
N ASP A 38 18.08 -4.78 1.64
CA ASP A 38 17.00 -5.76 1.59
C ASP A 38 16.35 -5.82 0.20
N MET A 39 16.16 -4.66 -0.44
CA MET A 39 15.63 -4.56 -1.81
C MET A 39 16.54 -5.25 -2.83
N LYS A 40 17.87 -5.26 -2.61
CA LYS A 40 18.82 -5.99 -3.46
C LYS A 40 18.68 -7.50 -3.34
N SER A 41 18.28 -8.01 -2.18
CA SER A 41 18.13 -9.44 -1.92
C SER A 41 16.75 -9.97 -2.32
N SER A 42 15.69 -9.29 -1.90
CA SER A 42 14.32 -9.84 -1.93
C SER A 42 13.26 -8.76 -2.18
N PRO A 43 13.29 -8.09 -3.34
CA PRO A 43 12.53 -6.86 -3.59
C PRO A 43 11.02 -7.04 -3.43
N LYS A 44 10.45 -8.16 -3.92
CA LYS A 44 9.02 -8.43 -3.80
C LYS A 44 8.56 -8.58 -2.35
N GLU A 45 9.32 -9.33 -1.55
CA GLU A 45 9.01 -9.55 -0.13
C GLU A 45 9.10 -8.24 0.66
N VAL A 46 10.13 -7.43 0.40
CA VAL A 46 10.31 -6.13 1.05
C VAL A 46 9.16 -5.19 0.72
N LEU A 47 8.74 -5.10 -0.55
CA LEU A 47 7.60 -4.26 -0.93
C LEU A 47 6.29 -4.72 -0.29
N GLN A 48 6.06 -6.03 -0.16
CA GLN A 48 4.91 -6.54 0.60
C GLN A 48 4.98 -6.08 2.06
N LYS A 49 6.13 -6.24 2.72
CA LYS A 49 6.33 -5.76 4.10
C LYS A 49 6.13 -4.25 4.23
N VAL A 50 6.59 -3.46 3.26
CA VAL A 50 6.36 -2.01 3.24
C VAL A 50 4.86 -1.69 3.18
N ALA A 51 4.09 -2.43 2.37
CA ALA A 51 2.63 -2.30 2.35
C ALA A 51 1.98 -2.74 3.66
N ASP A 52 2.41 -3.87 4.24
CA ASP A 52 1.89 -4.42 5.50
C ASP A 52 2.14 -3.49 6.69
N LEU A 53 3.24 -2.73 6.65
CA LEU A 53 3.56 -1.67 7.63
C LEU A 53 2.70 -0.40 7.45
N GLY A 54 1.85 -0.35 6.42
CA GLY A 54 0.88 0.71 6.19
C GLY A 54 1.37 1.86 5.32
N TYR A 55 2.53 1.75 4.65
CA TYR A 55 2.95 2.78 3.70
C TYR A 55 2.01 2.85 2.50
N ALA A 56 1.74 4.06 2.03
CA ALA A 56 0.91 4.30 0.87
C ALA A 56 1.67 4.36 -0.44
N TYR A 57 2.83 5.01 -0.38
CA TYR A 57 3.56 5.50 -1.55
C TYR A 57 5.00 5.03 -1.48
N ILE A 58 5.64 4.94 -2.64
CA ILE A 58 7.08 4.72 -2.73
C ILE A 58 7.75 5.75 -3.62
N GLU A 59 8.99 6.08 -3.26
CA GLU A 59 9.98 6.62 -4.19
C GLU A 59 10.92 5.47 -4.59
N ALA A 60 10.89 5.12 -5.87
CA ALA A 60 11.74 4.08 -6.42
C ALA A 60 13.21 4.51 -6.46
N ALA A 61 14.09 3.53 -6.60
CA ALA A 61 15.52 3.71 -6.81
C ALA A 61 16.03 2.48 -7.56
N GLY A 62 17.34 2.40 -7.81
CA GLY A 62 17.95 1.19 -8.37
C GLY A 62 17.43 0.87 -9.77
N TYR A 63 17.23 1.91 -10.59
CA TYR A 63 16.96 1.74 -12.01
C TYR A 63 18.27 1.43 -12.73
N GLU A 64 18.38 0.21 -13.26
CA GLU A 64 19.56 -0.31 -13.94
C GLU A 64 19.12 -1.18 -15.12
N ASP A 65 19.77 -1.02 -16.27
CA ASP A 65 19.47 -1.77 -17.50
C ASP A 65 17.97 -1.77 -17.89
N GLY A 66 17.30 -0.63 -17.70
CA GLY A 66 15.89 -0.47 -18.03
C GLY A 66 14.91 -1.02 -16.98
N LYS A 67 15.41 -1.50 -15.84
CA LYS A 67 14.62 -2.26 -14.86
C LYS A 67 14.71 -1.65 -13.47
N PHE A 68 13.63 -1.81 -12.69
CA PHE A 68 13.60 -1.52 -11.26
C PHE A 68 13.77 -2.82 -10.48
N TYR A 69 14.88 -2.96 -9.74
CA TYR A 69 15.14 -4.15 -8.93
C TYR A 69 14.99 -5.46 -9.73
N GLY A 70 15.48 -5.46 -10.98
CA GLY A 70 15.39 -6.59 -11.91
C GLY A 70 14.03 -6.79 -12.59
N MET A 71 13.03 -5.96 -12.31
CA MET A 71 11.70 -6.01 -12.92
C MET A 71 11.55 -4.96 -14.03
N GLU A 72 10.90 -5.34 -15.13
CA GLU A 72 10.45 -4.38 -16.14
C GLU A 72 9.52 -3.33 -15.51
N PRO A 73 9.53 -2.06 -15.96
CA PRO A 73 8.74 -1.00 -15.35
C PRO A 73 7.24 -1.31 -15.22
N GLU A 74 6.66 -1.97 -16.22
CA GLU A 74 5.26 -2.41 -16.21
C GLU A 74 5.00 -3.50 -15.16
N ALA A 75 5.91 -4.47 -15.04
CA ALA A 75 5.82 -5.54 -14.06
C ALA A 75 6.00 -5.00 -12.64
N PHE A 76 6.93 -4.05 -12.45
CA PHE A 76 7.15 -3.38 -11.18
C PHE A 76 5.90 -2.59 -10.75
N LYS A 77 5.34 -1.77 -11.64
CA LYS A 77 4.11 -1.02 -11.38
C LYS A 77 2.92 -1.94 -11.07
N SER A 78 2.78 -3.04 -11.81
CA SER A 78 1.72 -4.01 -11.59
C SER A 78 1.81 -4.66 -10.21
N TYR A 79 3.03 -5.04 -9.81
CA TYR A 79 3.26 -5.63 -8.49
C TYR A 79 3.02 -4.63 -7.35
N LEU A 80 3.45 -3.37 -7.51
CA LEU A 80 3.14 -2.33 -6.53
C LEU A 80 1.63 -2.16 -6.35
N ASN A 81 0.86 -2.12 -7.44
CA ASN A 81 -0.59 -2.03 -7.36
C ASN A 81 -1.22 -3.25 -6.67
N GLU A 82 -0.70 -4.46 -6.94
CA GLU A 82 -1.17 -5.71 -6.33
C GLU A 82 -1.02 -5.69 -4.81
N VAL A 83 0.14 -5.25 -4.30
CA VAL A 83 0.39 -5.12 -2.86
C VAL A 83 -0.20 -3.84 -2.26
N GLY A 84 -0.83 -3.01 -3.09
CA GLY A 84 -1.50 -1.79 -2.65
C GLY A 84 -0.55 -0.61 -2.39
N LEU A 85 0.61 -0.53 -3.05
CA LEU A 85 1.52 0.61 -3.04
C LEU A 85 1.40 1.45 -4.32
N THR A 86 1.60 2.76 -4.20
CA THR A 86 1.58 3.69 -5.33
C THR A 86 2.98 4.28 -5.57
N PRO A 87 3.61 4.07 -6.74
CA PRO A 87 4.87 4.74 -7.08
C PRO A 87 4.63 6.22 -7.41
N LEU A 88 5.23 7.15 -6.65
CA LEU A 88 5.09 8.60 -6.87
C LEU A 88 6.30 9.24 -7.54
N SER A 89 7.50 8.75 -7.22
CA SER A 89 8.76 9.29 -7.74
C SER A 89 9.79 8.18 -7.91
N SER A 90 10.92 8.53 -8.53
CA SER A 90 12.11 7.67 -8.61
C SER A 90 13.35 8.53 -8.47
N HIS A 91 14.35 8.03 -7.74
CA HIS A 91 15.64 8.67 -7.56
C HIS A 91 16.73 7.84 -8.22
N ASN A 92 17.22 8.33 -9.36
CA ASN A 92 18.24 7.68 -10.16
C ASN A 92 19.40 8.66 -10.38
N SER A 93 20.64 8.24 -10.14
CA SER A 93 21.80 8.98 -10.63
C SER A 93 21.90 8.80 -12.14
N GLY A 94 22.33 9.85 -12.85
CA GLY A 94 22.29 9.92 -14.32
C GLY A 94 22.75 8.63 -15.01
N ILE A 95 21.92 8.22 -15.96
CA ILE A 95 22.10 7.13 -16.93
C ILE A 95 23.51 7.13 -17.52
#